data_AF-A0A2N3G3P8-F1
#
_entry.id   AF-A0A2N3G3P8-F1
#
_cell.length_a   1.000
_cell.length_b   1.000
_cell.length_c   1.000
_cell.angle_alpha   90.00
_cell.angle_beta   90.00
_cell.angle_gamma   90.00
#
_symmetry.space_group_name_H-M   'P 1'
#
loop_
_entity.id
_entity.type
_entity.pdbx_description
1 polymer ?
#
loop_
_entity_poly.entity_id
_entity_poly.type
_entity_poly.pdbx_seq_one_letter_code
_entity_poly.pdbx_strand_id
1 'polypeptide(L)'
;MDVSAAASASDIAQLRHDRREMRRELARVRWWRQLVQARRELSIASIAQPGTVESVGIDATWEALAADAPTSRELSDAVWPQGDAPSVASLEELDSLEKRLATYESRVAHNLDAVTAAMVAAMGAAQRTVGTAKERDHA
;
A
#
# COMPACT_ATOMS: atom_id res chain seq x y z
N MET A 1 -17.87 -32.71 -27.31
CA MET A 1 -17.05 -32.43 -26.10
C MET A 1 -16.68 -30.94 -25.96
N ASP A 2 -16.86 -30.09 -26.97
CA ASP A 2 -16.35 -28.70 -26.97
C ASP A 2 -17.02 -27.69 -26.03
N VAL A 3 -18.33 -27.81 -25.77
CA VAL A 3 -19.06 -26.78 -24.99
C VAL A 3 -18.58 -26.69 -23.53
N SER A 4 -18.23 -27.83 -22.92
CA SER A 4 -17.73 -27.87 -21.53
C SER A 4 -16.28 -27.36 -21.42
N ALA A 5 -15.45 -27.62 -22.43
CA ALA A 5 -14.08 -27.09 -22.47
C ALA A 5 -14.07 -25.57 -22.71
N ALA A 6 -14.95 -25.07 -23.58
CA ALA A 6 -15.10 -23.63 -23.82
C ALA A 6 -15.61 -22.86 -22.59
N ALA A 7 -16.59 -23.42 -21.86
CA ALA A 7 -17.09 -22.83 -20.62
C ALA A 7 -15.99 -22.72 -19.55
N SER A 8 -15.21 -23.79 -19.34
CA SER A 8 -14.10 -23.77 -18.38
C SER A 8 -12.96 -22.82 -18.77
N ALA A 9 -12.69 -22.64 -20.06
CA ALA A 9 -11.71 -21.65 -20.54
C ALA A 9 -12.14 -20.21 -20.25
N SER A 10 -13.44 -19.90 -20.43
CA SER A 10 -14.02 -18.59 -20.11
C SER A 10 -13.96 -18.30 -18.61
N ASP A 11 -14.30 -19.27 -17.76
CA ASP A 11 -14.26 -19.13 -16.30
C ASP A 11 -12.84 -18.85 -15.80
N ILE A 12 -11.83 -19.57 -16.34
CA ILE A 12 -10.42 -19.32 -16.01
C ILE A 12 -9.98 -17.93 -16.48
N ALA A 13 -10.43 -17.47 -17.64
CA ALA A 13 -10.11 -16.14 -18.14
C ALA A 13 -10.68 -15.04 -17.24
N GLN A 14 -11.90 -15.21 -16.74
CA GLN A 14 -12.53 -14.30 -15.78
C GLN A 14 -11.76 -14.26 -14.46
N LEU A 15 -11.43 -15.41 -13.88
CA LEU A 15 -10.64 -15.48 -12.64
C LEU A 15 -9.26 -14.83 -12.77
N ARG A 16 -8.62 -14.94 -13.94
CA ARG A 16 -7.37 -14.23 -14.24
C ARG A 16 -7.56 -12.72 -14.30
N HIS A 17 -8.67 -12.25 -14.88
CA HIS A 17 -9.03 -10.84 -14.89
C HIS A 17 -9.23 -10.32 -13.46
N ASP A 18 -10.08 -11.00 -12.68
CA ASP A 18 -10.39 -10.63 -11.30
C ASP A 18 -9.12 -10.59 -10.43
N ARG A 19 -8.22 -11.57 -10.59
CA ARG A 19 -6.92 -11.60 -9.89
C ARG A 19 -6.06 -10.38 -10.24
N ARG A 20 -6.04 -9.94 -11.50
CA ARG A 20 -5.26 -8.75 -11.91
C ARG A 20 -5.83 -7.48 -11.31
N GLU A 21 -7.16 -7.34 -11.31
CA GLU A 21 -7.83 -6.20 -10.70
C GLU A 21 -7.60 -6.14 -9.19
N MET A 22 -7.75 -7.28 -8.48
CA MET A 22 -7.48 -7.35 -7.04
C MET A 22 -6.02 -7.00 -6.70
N ARG A 23 -5.05 -7.40 -7.52
CA ARG A 23 -3.64 -7.01 -7.31
C ARG A 23 -3.40 -5.51 -7.50
N ARG A 24 -4.05 -4.90 -8.49
CA ARG A 24 -3.97 -3.44 -8.74
C ARG A 24 -4.57 -2.68 -7.57
N GLU A 25 -5.73 -3.13 -7.09
CA GLU A 25 -6.38 -2.51 -5.93
C GLU A 25 -5.52 -2.66 -4.67
N LEU A 26 -4.97 -3.84 -4.41
CA LEU A 26 -4.08 -4.06 -3.27
C LEU A 26 -2.86 -3.12 -3.30
N ALA A 27 -2.24 -2.93 -4.46
CA ALA A 27 -1.13 -2.00 -4.63
C ALA A 27 -1.55 -0.54 -4.37
N ARG A 28 -2.72 -0.14 -4.88
CA ARG A 28 -3.31 1.19 -4.66
C ARG A 28 -3.57 1.46 -3.18
N VAL A 29 -4.19 0.51 -2.47
CA VAL A 29 -4.48 0.66 -1.03
C VAL A 29 -3.19 0.79 -0.22
N ARG A 30 -2.19 -0.04 -0.51
CA ARG A 30 -0.88 0.04 0.17
C ARG A 30 -0.17 1.36 -0.07
N TRP A 31 -0.22 1.87 -1.30
CA TRP A 31 0.32 3.19 -1.62
C TRP A 31 -0.36 4.30 -0.80
N TRP A 32 -1.69 4.28 -0.72
CA TRP A 32 -2.43 5.25 0.11
C TRP A 32 -2.10 5.12 1.60
N ARG A 33 -1.97 3.90 2.14
CA ARG A 33 -1.56 3.70 3.54
C ARG A 33 -0.19 4.32 3.83
N GLN A 34 0.78 4.09 2.94
CA GLN A 34 2.11 4.69 3.08
C GLN A 34 2.05 6.21 3.08
N LEU A 35 1.22 6.81 2.22
CA LEU A 35 1.07 8.26 2.16
C LEU A 35 0.39 8.83 3.42
N VAL A 36 -0.65 8.18 3.94
CA VAL A 36 -1.32 8.57 5.19
C VAL A 36 -0.36 8.48 6.36
N GLN A 37 0.44 7.42 6.44
CA GLN A 37 1.46 7.25 7.48
C GLN A 37 2.52 8.35 7.41
N ALA A 38 3.06 8.64 6.22
CA ALA A 38 4.03 9.71 6.04
C ALA A 38 3.44 11.08 6.42
N ARG A 39 2.18 11.35 6.07
CA ARG A 39 1.49 12.58 6.46
C ARG A 39 1.34 12.68 7.97
N ARG A 40 0.98 11.59 8.64
CA ARG A 40 0.87 11.50 10.10
C ARG A 40 2.22 11.79 10.77
N GLU A 41 3.29 11.16 10.29
CA GLU A 41 4.64 11.38 10.80
C GLU A 41 5.07 12.84 10.68
N LEU A 42 4.83 13.48 9.53
CA LEU A 42 5.10 14.90 9.33
C LEU A 42 4.27 15.79 10.26
N SER A 43 2.99 15.47 10.47
CA SER A 43 2.12 16.21 11.39
C SER A 43 2.56 16.08 12.85
N ILE A 44 3.02 14.90 13.27
CA ILE A 44 3.62 14.70 14.60
C ILE A 44 4.91 15.50 14.71
N ALA A 45 5.78 15.46 13.70
CA ALA A 45 7.03 16.19 13.69
C ALA A 45 6.84 17.72 13.78
N SER A 46 5.82 18.28 13.11
CA SER A 46 5.50 19.70 13.24
C SER A 46 4.95 20.08 14.62
N ILE A 47 4.15 19.22 15.25
CA ILE A 47 3.61 19.49 16.60
C ILE A 47 4.71 19.34 17.66
N ALA A 48 5.59 18.35 17.48
CA ALA A 48 6.71 18.08 18.36
C ALA A 48 7.96 18.90 18.02
N GLN A 49 7.86 19.87 17.08
CA GLN A 49 8.98 20.73 16.73
C GLN A 49 9.49 21.34 18.05
N PRO A 50 10.77 21.11 18.40
CA PRO A 50 11.33 21.75 19.56
C PRO A 50 11.11 23.24 19.33
N GLY A 51 10.29 23.86 20.17
CA GLY A 51 10.21 25.30 20.24
C GLY A 51 11.65 25.81 20.31
N THR A 52 11.90 27.01 19.79
CA THR A 52 13.13 27.77 19.97
C THR A 52 13.47 27.84 21.46
N VAL A 53 13.98 26.75 22.03
CA VAL A 53 14.69 26.72 23.29
C VAL A 53 15.83 27.64 22.97
N GLU A 54 15.72 28.84 23.53
CA GLU A 54 16.70 29.89 23.46
C GLU A 54 18.07 29.25 23.43
N SER A 55 18.93 29.73 22.53
CA SER A 55 20.31 29.33 22.37
C SER A 55 21.05 29.38 23.71
N VAL A 56 20.86 28.38 24.56
CA VAL A 56 21.59 28.20 25.80
C VAL A 56 22.89 27.54 25.37
N GLY A 57 23.83 28.40 24.98
CA GLY A 57 25.25 28.09 24.85
C GLY A 57 25.56 26.93 23.91
N ILE A 58 25.31 27.11 22.61
CA ILE A 58 26.03 26.31 21.63
C ILE A 58 27.50 26.76 21.71
N ASP A 59 28.28 25.95 22.40
CA ASP A 59 29.73 26.06 22.51
C ASP A 59 30.35 26.29 21.12
N ALA A 60 31.18 27.32 20.99
CA ALA A 60 31.73 27.81 19.71
C ALA A 60 32.46 26.72 18.88
N THR A 61 32.79 25.61 19.54
CA THR A 61 33.34 24.38 18.98
C THR A 61 32.40 23.67 17.99
N TRP A 62 31.07 23.76 18.18
CA TRP A 62 30.08 23.16 17.26
C TRP A 62 29.78 24.06 16.05
N GLU A 63 29.91 25.38 16.23
CA GLU A 63 29.69 26.37 15.16
C GLU A 63 30.76 26.23 14.05
N ALA A 64 31.99 25.82 14.40
CA ALA A 64 33.06 25.51 13.45
C ALA A 64 32.83 24.21 12.65
N LEU A 65 32.02 23.27 13.15
CA LEU A 65 31.61 22.04 12.44
C LEU A 65 30.38 22.24 11.56
N ALA A 66 29.66 23.35 11.73
CA ALA A 66 28.45 23.69 10.98
C ALA A 66 28.73 24.43 9.67
N ALA A 67 30.00 24.59 9.25
CA ALA A 67 30.33 25.10 7.92
C ALA A 67 29.67 24.19 6.86
N ASP A 68 28.76 24.76 6.06
CA ASP A 68 27.86 24.09 5.10
C ASP A 68 26.69 23.26 5.68
N ALA A 69 26.41 23.31 6.99
CA ALA A 69 25.20 22.70 7.54
C ALA A 69 23.97 23.57 7.25
N PRO A 70 22.86 23.00 6.74
CA PRO A 70 21.64 23.77 6.51
C PRO A 70 21.07 24.26 7.85
N THR A 71 20.72 25.54 7.90
CA THR A 71 20.18 26.18 9.10
C THR A 71 18.81 25.60 9.46
N SER A 72 18.44 25.66 10.75
CA SER A 72 17.10 25.26 11.19
C SER A 72 15.98 25.99 10.44
N ARG A 73 16.24 27.23 9.99
CA ARG A 73 15.33 28.01 9.15
C ARG A 73 15.24 27.45 7.73
N GLU A 74 16.35 27.16 7.06
CA GLU A 74 16.35 26.57 5.72
C GLU A 74 15.69 25.19 5.70
N LEU A 75 15.95 24.36 6.72
CA LEU A 75 15.28 23.08 6.91
C LEU A 75 13.78 23.30 7.16
N SER A 76 13.41 24.30 7.95
CA SER A 76 12.01 24.59 8.22
C SER A 76 11.26 25.07 6.97
N ASP A 77 11.86 25.96 6.20
CA ASP A 77 11.28 26.51 4.98
C ASP A 77 11.18 25.41 3.88
N ALA A 78 12.11 24.46 3.85
CA ALA A 78 12.10 23.33 2.92
C ALA A 78 11.08 22.23 3.28
N VAL A 79 10.91 21.94 4.57
CA VAL A 79 10.03 20.86 5.06
C VAL A 79 8.58 21.31 5.25
N TRP A 80 8.37 22.57 5.63
CA TRP A 80 7.04 23.16 5.86
C TRP A 80 6.79 24.39 4.96
N PRO A 81 6.71 24.23 3.62
CA PRO A 81 6.30 25.32 2.74
C PRO A 81 4.91 25.82 3.15
N GLN A 82 4.75 27.14 3.22
CA GLN A 82 3.57 27.86 3.74
C GLN A 82 2.24 27.12 3.48
N GLY A 83 1.55 26.73 4.57
CA GLY A 83 0.29 26.02 4.57
C GLY A 83 -0.27 25.88 5.99
N ASP A 84 -1.52 25.46 6.14
CA ASP A 84 -2.15 25.33 7.46
C ASP A 84 -1.39 24.35 8.37
N ALA A 85 -1.04 24.82 9.56
CA ALA A 85 -0.39 23.99 10.57
C ALA A 85 -1.33 22.83 10.95
N PRO A 86 -0.84 21.57 10.94
CA PRO A 86 -1.66 20.44 11.30
C PRO A 86 -2.06 20.53 12.78
N SER A 87 -3.31 20.18 13.07
CA SER A 87 -3.88 20.20 14.42
C SER A 87 -3.96 18.79 15.00
N VAL A 88 -4.15 18.66 16.32
CA VAL A 88 -4.40 17.36 16.97
C VAL A 88 -5.64 16.68 16.39
N ALA A 89 -6.70 17.43 16.07
CA ALA A 89 -7.89 16.90 15.41
C ALA A 89 -7.56 16.28 14.03
N SER A 90 -6.67 16.91 13.26
CA SER A 90 -6.23 16.35 11.97
C SER A 90 -5.43 15.03 12.12
N LEU A 91 -4.77 14.80 13.26
CA LEU A 91 -4.12 13.52 13.55
C LEU A 91 -5.14 12.41 13.82
N GLU A 92 -6.21 12.70 14.57
CA GLU A 92 -7.29 11.74 14.83
C GLU A 92 -8.00 11.32 13.53
N GLU A 93 -8.19 12.26 12.61
CA GLU A 93 -8.73 11.99 11.28
C GLU A 93 -7.80 11.07 10.46
N LEU A 94 -6.49 11.30 10.50
CA LEU A 94 -5.50 10.44 9.85
C LEU A 94 -5.47 9.04 10.46
N ASP A 95 -5.56 8.91 11.78
CA ASP A 95 -5.65 7.62 12.47
C ASP A 95 -6.94 6.86 12.11
N SER A 96 -8.06 7.57 12.00
CA SER A 96 -9.34 6.99 11.54
C SER A 96 -9.23 6.49 10.09
N LEU A 97 -8.58 7.27 9.22
CA LEU A 97 -8.37 6.90 7.83
C LEU A 97 -7.44 5.68 7.69
N GLU A 98 -6.35 5.64 8.47
CA GLU A 98 -5.43 4.50 8.52
C GLU A 98 -6.18 3.21 8.87
N LYS A 99 -6.99 3.22 9.93
CA LYS A 99 -7.75 2.04 10.39
C LYS A 99 -8.71 1.54 9.31
N ARG A 100 -9.38 2.46 8.62
CA ARG A 100 -10.30 2.15 7.51
C ARG A 100 -9.55 1.52 6.34
N LEU A 101 -8.39 2.09 5.97
CA LEU A 101 -7.54 1.56 4.90
C LEU A 101 -6.95 0.20 5.27
N ALA A 102 -6.52 -0.02 6.51
CA ALA A 102 -6.01 -1.31 6.99
C ALA A 102 -7.09 -2.40 6.92
N THR A 103 -8.31 -2.07 7.36
CA THR A 103 -9.46 -2.98 7.26
C THR A 103 -9.77 -3.32 5.80
N TYR A 104 -9.73 -2.32 4.92
CA TYR A 104 -9.97 -2.53 3.50
C TYR A 104 -8.85 -3.35 2.84
N GLU A 105 -7.58 -3.08 3.15
CA GLU A 105 -6.45 -3.88 2.67
C GLU A 105 -6.62 -5.35 3.02
N SER A 106 -6.96 -5.65 4.29
CA SER A 106 -7.19 -7.02 4.76
C SER A 106 -8.27 -7.73 3.94
N ARG A 107 -9.39 -7.04 3.66
CA ARG A 107 -10.46 -7.57 2.80
C ARG A 107 -9.99 -7.82 1.37
N VAL A 108 -9.27 -6.88 0.76
CA VAL A 108 -8.78 -7.04 -0.62
C VAL A 108 -7.75 -8.17 -0.71
N ALA A 109 -6.86 -8.29 0.26
CA ALA A 109 -5.89 -9.38 0.35
C ALA A 109 -6.60 -10.74 0.48
N HIS A 110 -7.57 -10.85 1.38
CA HIS A 110 -8.37 -12.06 1.55
C HIS A 110 -9.11 -12.46 0.26
N ASN A 111 -9.71 -11.49 -0.43
CA ASN A 111 -10.39 -11.73 -1.70
C ASN A 111 -9.42 -12.16 -2.80
N LEU A 112 -8.22 -11.57 -2.85
CA LEU A 112 -7.17 -11.96 -3.81
C LEU A 112 -6.74 -13.42 -3.59
N ASP A 113 -6.61 -13.85 -2.33
CA ASP A 113 -6.30 -15.23 -1.98
C ASP A 113 -7.42 -16.19 -2.41
N ALA A 114 -8.68 -15.82 -2.14
CA ALA A 114 -9.84 -16.60 -2.54
C ALA A 114 -9.94 -16.76 -4.07
N VAL A 115 -9.77 -15.67 -4.83
CA VAL A 115 -9.75 -15.72 -6.31
C VAL A 115 -8.58 -16.55 -6.82
N THR A 116 -7.42 -16.45 -6.18
CA THR A 116 -6.25 -17.25 -6.56
C THR A 116 -6.50 -18.75 -6.33
N ALA A 117 -7.10 -19.12 -5.19
CA ALA A 117 -7.49 -20.49 -4.89
C ALA A 117 -8.51 -21.04 -5.91
N ALA A 118 -9.55 -20.26 -6.22
CA ALA A 118 -10.55 -20.61 -7.22
C ALA A 118 -9.92 -20.80 -8.62
N MET A 119 -9.00 -19.93 -9.02
CA MET A 119 -8.28 -20.03 -10.29
C MET A 119 -7.44 -21.32 -10.35
N VAL A 120 -6.70 -21.64 -9.29
CA VAL A 120 -5.89 -22.88 -9.22
C VAL A 120 -6.79 -24.11 -9.30
N ALA A 121 -7.91 -24.13 -8.58
CA ALA A 121 -8.87 -25.23 -8.63
C ALA A 121 -9.46 -25.42 -10.04
N ALA A 122 -9.84 -24.33 -10.71
CA ALA A 122 -10.39 -24.35 -12.07
C ALA A 122 -9.36 -24.88 -13.09
N MET A 123 -8.11 -24.43 -13.02
CA MET A 123 -7.03 -24.94 -13.87
C MET A 123 -6.78 -26.44 -13.64
N GLY A 124 -6.77 -26.88 -12.38
CA GLY A 124 -6.60 -28.30 -12.05
C GLY A 124 -7.76 -29.17 -12.57
N ALA A 125 -9.00 -28.67 -12.53
CA ALA A 125 -10.16 -29.35 -13.10
C ALA A 125 -10.07 -29.47 -14.63
N ALA A 126 -9.70 -28.39 -15.31
CA ALA A 126 -9.51 -28.39 -16.76
C ALA A 126 -8.38 -29.34 -17.21
N GLN A 127 -7.32 -29.49 -16.42
CA GLN A 127 -6.24 -30.42 -16.77
C GLN A 127 -6.66 -31.89 -16.65
N ARG A 128 -7.52 -32.23 -15.67
CA ARG A 128 -8.05 -33.59 -15.51
C ARG A 128 -8.98 -34.00 -16.66
N THR A 129 -9.81 -33.08 -17.16
CA THR A 129 -10.72 -33.36 -18.29
C THR A 129 -9.97 -33.59 -19.60
N VAL A 130 -8.84 -32.90 -19.81
CA VAL A 130 -7.97 -33.12 -20.98
C VAL A 130 -7.22 -34.45 -20.88
N GLY A 131 -6.74 -34.82 -19.69
CA GLY A 131 -6.05 -36.09 -19.47
C GLY A 131 -6.93 -37.32 -19.73
N THR A 132 -8.18 -37.30 -19.26
CA THR A 132 -9.13 -38.41 -19.47
C THR A 132 -9.62 -38.54 -20.91
N ALA A 133 -9.64 -37.45 -21.69
CA ALA A 133 -9.92 -37.50 -23.12
C ALA A 133 -8.78 -38.18 -23.91
N LYS A 134 -7.52 -37.87 -23.58
CA LYS A 134 -6.35 -38.46 -24.24
C LYS A 134 -6.21 -39.96 -23.97
N GLU A 135 -6.57 -40.43 -22.77
CA GLU A 135 -6.49 -41.83 -22.38
C GLU A 135 -7.55 -42.70 -23.06
N ARG A 136 -8.69 -42.11 -23.45
CA ARG A 136 -9.76 -42.78 -24.23
C ARG A 136 -9.46 -42.89 -25.73
N ASP A 137 -8.68 -41.96 -26.28
CA ASP A 137 -8.29 -41.98 -27.70
C ASP A 137 -7.15 -42.97 -28.02
N HIS A 138 -6.55 -43.60 -27.01
CA HIS A 138 -5.45 -44.56 -27.17
C HIS A 138 -5.84 -46.00 -26.75
N ALA A 139 -7.12 -46.23 -26.43
CA ALA A 139 -7.70 -47.53 -26.10
C ALA A 139 -8.66 -47.98 -27.21
#